data_AF-W1XP60-F1
#
_entry.id   AF-W1XP60-F1
#
_cell.length_a   1.000
_cell.length_b   1.000
_cell.length_c   1.000
_cell.angle_alpha   90.00
_cell.angle_beta   90.00
_cell.angle_gamma   90.00
#
_symmetry.space_group_name_H-M   'P 1'
#
loop_
_entity.id
_entity.type
_entity.pdbx_description
1 polymer ?
#
loop_
_entity_poly.entity_id
_entity_poly.type
_entity_poly.pdbx_seq_one_letter_code
_entity_poly.pdbx_strand_id
1 'polypeptide(L)'
;AGALPWGILLALGRRSHMPIVRILSVIFIEFWRGVPLITVLFMSSVMLPLFMAEGTSIDKLIRALVGVILFQSAYVAEVVRGGLQALPKGQYEAAESLALG
;
A
#
# COMPACT_ATOMS: atom_id res chain seq x y z
N ALA A 1 -8.85 -3.60 9.03
CA ALA A 1 -9.14 -4.47 7.87
C ALA A 1 -8.74 -3.85 6.52
N GLY A 2 -8.83 -2.52 6.31
CA GLY A 2 -8.59 -1.92 4.98
C GLY A 2 -7.18 -2.05 4.40
N ALA A 3 -6.12 -2.02 5.22
CA ALA A 3 -4.75 -2.00 4.72
C ALA A 3 -4.30 -3.30 4.01
N LEU A 4 -4.88 -4.44 4.40
CA LEU A 4 -4.49 -5.76 3.88
C LEU A 4 -4.83 -5.93 2.39
N PRO A 5 -6.09 -5.76 1.95
CA PRO A 5 -6.44 -5.83 0.54
C PRO A 5 -5.63 -4.85 -0.32
N TRP A 6 -5.49 -3.59 0.13
CA TRP A 6 -4.72 -2.58 -0.59
C TRP A 6 -3.24 -2.94 -0.69
N GLY A 7 -2.63 -3.41 0.40
CA GLY A 7 -1.24 -3.84 0.40
C GLY A 7 -0.98 -5.02 -0.56
N ILE A 8 -1.89 -6.00 -0.60
CA ILE A 8 -1.80 -7.12 -1.56
C ILE A 8 -1.92 -6.61 -3.00
N LEU A 9 -2.90 -5.76 -3.29
CA LEU A 9 -3.09 -5.20 -4.64
C LEU A 9 -1.86 -4.40 -5.09
N LEU A 10 -1.28 -3.58 -4.22
CA LEU A 10 -0.07 -2.80 -4.50
C LEU A 10 1.17 -3.68 -4.70
N ALA A 11 1.32 -4.75 -3.90
CA ALA A 11 2.41 -5.71 -4.05
C ALA A 11 2.37 -6.42 -5.41
N LEU A 12 1.17 -6.87 -5.80
CA LEU A 12 0.94 -7.50 -7.11
C LEU A 12 1.12 -6.47 -8.24
N GLY A 13 0.59 -5.26 -8.07
CA GLY A 13 0.74 -4.15 -9.02
C GLY A 13 2.20 -3.81 -9.30
N ARG A 14 3.05 -3.80 -8.28
CA ARG A 14 4.51 -3.59 -8.39
C ARG A 14 5.23 -4.70 -9.18
N ARG A 15 4.67 -5.92 -9.23
CA ARG A 15 5.17 -7.07 -10.00
C ARG A 15 4.55 -7.17 -11.41
N SER A 16 3.59 -6.32 -11.76
CA SER A 16 2.92 -6.33 -13.05
C SER A 16 3.87 -6.04 -14.22
N HIS A 17 3.59 -6.66 -15.37
CA HIS A 17 4.24 -6.36 -16.64
C HIS A 17 3.77 -5.03 -17.26
N MET A 18 2.61 -4.51 -16.82
CA MET A 18 2.09 -3.23 -17.30
C MET A 18 2.88 -2.07 -16.67
N PRO A 19 3.64 -1.27 -17.45
CA PRO A 19 4.56 -0.27 -16.90
C PRO A 19 3.84 0.80 -16.06
N ILE A 20 2.66 1.23 -16.48
CA ILE A 20 1.87 2.26 -15.77
C ILE A 20 1.46 1.76 -14.37
N VAL A 21 0.90 0.56 -14.26
CA VAL A 21 0.45 -0.03 -12.98
C VAL A 21 1.63 -0.21 -12.04
N ARG A 22 2.75 -0.70 -12.57
CA ARG A 22 3.99 -0.88 -11.81
C ARG A 22 4.50 0.45 -11.27
N ILE A 23 4.60 1.48 -12.11
CA ILE A 23 5.12 2.80 -11.71
C ILE A 23 4.21 3.43 -10.64
N LEU A 24 2.89 3.43 -10.83
CA LEU A 24 1.96 3.99 -9.85
C LEU A 24 2.06 3.26 -8.50
N SER A 25 2.17 1.93 -8.53
CA SER A 25 2.34 1.11 -7.32
C SER A 25 3.66 1.42 -6.60
N VAL A 26 4.77 1.54 -7.35
CA VAL A 26 6.09 1.91 -6.80
C VAL A 26 6.04 3.30 -6.17
N ILE A 27 5.54 4.30 -6.89
CA ILE A 27 5.45 5.68 -6.39
C ILE A 27 4.63 5.73 -5.10
N PHE A 28 3.46 5.07 -5.08
CA PHE A 28 2.63 5.02 -3.88
C PHE A 28 3.38 4.40 -2.69
N ILE A 29 3.97 3.21 -2.88
CA ILE A 29 4.65 2.49 -1.79
C ILE A 29 5.84 3.30 -1.24
N GLU A 30 6.70 3.82 -2.13
CA GLU A 30 7.90 4.55 -1.70
C GLU A 30 7.54 5.89 -1.05
N PHE A 31 6.52 6.61 -1.56
CA PHE A 31 6.05 7.85 -0.96
C PHE A 31 5.59 7.63 0.49
N TRP A 32 4.69 6.68 0.72
CA TRP A 32 4.12 6.44 2.05
C TRP A 32 5.14 5.88 3.04
N ARG A 33 6.13 5.11 2.59
CA ARG A 33 7.22 4.61 3.43
C ARG A 33 8.27 5.68 3.76
N GLY A 34 8.37 6.72 2.93
CA GLY A 34 9.27 7.87 3.16
C GLY A 34 8.72 8.90 4.15
N VAL A 35 7.42 8.87 4.46
CA VAL A 35 6.76 9.83 5.35
C VAL A 35 6.58 9.25 6.75
N PRO A 36 6.90 9.95 7.85
CA PRO A 36 6.63 9.47 9.20
C PRO A 36 5.12 9.34 9.50
N LEU A 37 4.71 8.29 10.22
CA LEU A 37 3.29 8.09 10.60
C LEU A 37 2.72 9.29 11.40
N ILE A 38 3.53 9.91 12.26
CA ILE A 38 3.10 11.08 13.03
C ILE A 38 2.72 12.24 12.10
N THR A 39 3.46 12.43 11.01
CA THR A 39 3.16 13.44 9.98
C THR A 39 1.83 13.12 9.31
N VAL A 40 1.56 11.85 8.97
CA VAL A 40 0.27 11.43 8.39
C VAL A 40 -0.89 11.73 9.33
N LEU A 41 -0.76 11.39 10.61
CA LEU A 41 -1.79 11.64 11.62
C LEU A 41 -2.03 13.13 11.84
N PHE A 42 -0.97 13.93 11.89
CA PHE A 42 -1.06 15.39 12.01
C PHE A 42 -1.71 16.02 10.77
N MET A 43 -1.24 15.64 9.57
CA MET A 43 -1.81 16.10 8.31
C MET A 43 -3.30 15.76 8.22
N SER A 44 -3.68 14.53 8.58
CA SER A 44 -5.05 14.08 8.55
C SER A 44 -5.95 14.76 9.59
N SER A 45 -5.42 15.07 10.77
CA SER A 45 -6.21 15.57 11.90
C SER A 45 -6.29 17.09 11.96
N VAL A 46 -5.28 17.80 11.43
CA VAL A 46 -5.09 19.24 11.61
C VAL A 46 -5.00 19.97 10.29
N MET A 47 -4.23 19.49 9.31
CA MET A 47 -4.00 20.21 8.05
C MET A 47 -5.12 19.99 7.03
N LEU A 48 -5.56 18.74 6.83
CA LEU A 48 -6.63 18.38 5.89
C LEU A 48 -7.92 19.20 6.11
N PRO A 49 -8.43 19.39 7.35
CA PRO A 49 -9.61 20.23 7.57
C PRO A 49 -9.48 21.67 7.06
N LEU A 50 -8.27 22.24 6.98
CA LEU A 50 -8.06 23.62 6.49
C LEU A 50 -8.32 23.75 5.00
N PHE A 51 -8.28 22.63 4.26
CA PHE A 51 -8.56 22.58 2.81
C PHE A 51 -10.00 22.14 2.51
N MET A 52 -10.82 21.88 3.54
CA MET A 52 -12.21 21.46 3.37
C MET A 52 -13.14 22.68 3.38
N ALA A 53 -14.20 22.65 2.57
CA ALA A 53 -15.17 23.73 2.52
C ALA A 53 -15.87 23.92 3.87
N GLU A 54 -16.16 25.17 4.23
CA GLU A 54 -16.88 25.51 5.46
C GLU A 54 -18.18 24.70 5.57
N GLY A 55 -18.41 24.08 6.72
CA GLY A 55 -19.54 23.17 6.95
C GLY A 55 -19.28 21.69 6.63
N THR A 56 -18.15 21.34 6.02
CA THR A 56 -17.79 19.93 5.75
C THR A 56 -17.09 19.32 6.97
N SER A 57 -17.83 18.58 7.80
CA SER A 57 -17.27 17.88 8.95
C SER A 57 -17.12 16.38 8.66
N ILE A 58 -15.93 15.94 8.25
CA ILE A 58 -15.58 14.51 8.31
C ILE A 58 -15.04 14.21 9.71
N ASP A 59 -15.59 13.17 10.32
CA ASP A 59 -15.18 12.69 11.63
C ASP A 59 -13.64 12.50 11.73
N LYS A 60 -13.07 12.94 12.86
CA LYS A 60 -11.62 12.93 13.07
C LYS A 60 -11.06 11.51 13.09
N LEU A 61 -11.78 10.56 13.68
CA LEU A 61 -11.38 9.16 13.70
C LEU A 61 -11.38 8.59 12.28
N ILE A 62 -12.39 8.88 11.45
CA ILE A 62 -12.43 8.42 10.05
C ILE A 62 -11.23 8.93 9.25
N ARG A 63 -10.91 10.23 9.33
CA ARG A 63 -9.75 10.78 8.61
C ARG A 63 -8.45 10.10 9.05
N ALA A 64 -8.25 9.98 10.36
CA ALA A 64 -7.07 9.32 10.91
C ALA A 64 -6.98 7.86 10.45
N LEU A 65 -8.10 7.13 10.44
CA LEU A 65 -8.17 5.76 9.95
C LEU A 65 -7.80 5.66 8.46
N VAL A 66 -8.27 6.58 7.61
CA VAL A 66 -7.90 6.62 6.20
C VAL A 66 -6.39 6.82 6.04
N GLY A 67 -5.82 7.80 6.76
CA GLY A 67 -4.37 8.04 6.75
C GLY A 67 -3.57 6.82 7.19
N VAL A 68 -3.99 6.17 8.28
CA VAL A 68 -3.37 4.94 8.78
C VAL A 68 -3.50 3.78 7.80
N ILE A 69 -4.65 3.61 7.14
CA ILE A 69 -4.86 2.56 6.13
C ILE A 69 -3.92 2.75 4.94
N LEU A 70 -3.81 3.97 4.43
CA LEU A 70 -2.91 4.28 3.31
C LEU A 70 -1.45 4.02 3.70
N PHE A 71 -1.01 4.55 4.83
CA PHE A 71 0.32 4.31 5.37
C PHE A 71 0.60 2.81 5.54
N GLN A 72 -0.27 2.09 6.25
CA GLN A 72 -0.07 0.68 6.56
C GLN A 72 -0.12 -0.19 5.30
N SER A 73 -0.91 0.17 4.28
CA SER A 73 -0.99 -0.58 3.03
C SER A 73 0.36 -0.65 2.31
N ALA A 74 1.16 0.43 2.37
CA ALA A 74 2.50 0.44 1.77
C ALA A 74 3.47 -0.53 2.48
N TYR A 75 3.40 -0.61 3.82
CA TYR A 75 4.21 -1.57 4.57
C TYR A 75 3.76 -3.01 4.35
N VAL A 76 2.44 -3.26 4.31
CA VAL A 76 1.90 -4.58 3.98
C VAL A 76 2.34 -5.00 2.58
N ALA A 77 2.33 -4.08 1.60
CA ALA A 77 2.78 -4.39 0.25
C ALA A 77 4.23 -4.90 0.23
N GLU A 78 5.13 -4.30 1.01
CA GLU A 78 6.51 -4.74 1.11
C GLU A 78 6.67 -6.07 1.85
N VAL A 79 5.86 -6.31 2.89
CA VAL A 79 5.84 -7.61 3.58
C VAL A 79 5.38 -8.72 2.63
N VAL A 80 4.30 -8.50 1.88
CA VAL A 80 3.80 -9.46 0.88
C VAL A 80 4.85 -9.69 -0.21
N ARG A 81 5.47 -8.62 -0.74
CA ARG A 81 6.55 -8.72 -1.73
C ARG A 81 7.73 -9.53 -1.19
N GLY A 82 8.16 -9.25 0.04
CA GLY A 82 9.23 -9.99 0.73
C GLY A 82 8.88 -11.46 0.91
N GLY A 83 7.64 -11.76 1.31
CA GLY A 83 7.15 -13.13 1.43
C GLY A 83 7.15 -13.89 0.09
N LEU A 84 6.71 -13.25 -1.00
CA LEU A 84 6.73 -13.85 -2.34
C LEU A 84 8.16 -14.09 -2.86
N GLN A 85 9.11 -13.21 -2.50
CA GLN A 85 10.52 -13.34 -2.87
C GLN A 85 11.28 -14.36 -2.03
N ALA A 86 10.79 -14.69 -0.83
CA ALA A 86 11.38 -15.71 0.02
C ALA A 86 11.16 -17.15 -0.50
N LEU A 87 10.28 -17.34 -1.49
CA LEU A 87 10.00 -18.66 -2.05
C LEU A 87 11.21 -19.18 -2.84
N PRO A 88 11.71 -20.42 -2.56
CA PRO A 88 12.83 -21.00 -3.28
C PRO A 88 12.55 -21.14 -4.78
N LYS A 89 13.58 -20.96 -5.62
CA LYS A 89 13.47 -21.12 -7.08
C LYS A 89 12.95 -22.50 -7.49
N GLY A 90 13.33 -23.55 -6.76
CA GLY A 90 12.86 -24.92 -7.02
C GLY A 90 11.33 -25.09 -6.96
N GLN A 91 10.61 -24.24 -6.22
CA GLN A 91 9.14 -24.27 -6.22
C GLN A 91 8.56 -23.73 -7.55
N TYR A 92 9.21 -22.75 -8.17
CA TYR A 92 8.83 -22.26 -9.50
C TYR A 92 9.17 -23.31 -10.57
N GLU A 93 10.37 -23.91 -10.50
CA GLU A 93 10.81 -24.95 -11.44
C GLU A 93 9.92 -26.21 -11.37
N ALA A 94 9.49 -26.60 -10.16
CA ALA A 94 8.55 -27.71 -9.97
C ALA A 94 7.17 -27.40 -10.56
N ALA A 95 6.67 -26.16 -10.40
CA ALA A 95 5.40 -25.75 -10.99
C ALA A 95 5.45 -25.78 -12.52
N GLU A 96 6.53 -25.28 -13.13
CA GLU A 96 6.76 -25.32 -14.58
C GLU A 96 6.87 -26.77 -15.10
N SER A 97 7.55 -27.64 -14.35
CA SER A 97 7.66 -29.09 -14.67
C SER A 97 6.31 -29.82 -14.62
N LEU A 98 5.38 -29.34 -13.79
CA LEU A 98 4.02 -29.86 -13.67
C LEU A 98 3.01 -29.14 -14.59
N ALA A 99 3.47 -28.23 -15.45
CA ALA A 99 2.64 -27.36 -16.29
C ALA A 99 1.60 -26.53 -15.51
N LEU A 100 1.93 -26.16 -14.27
CA LEU A 100 1.13 -25.29 -13.40
C LEU A 100 1.57 -23.82 -13.45
N GLY A 101 2.72 -23.55 -14.10
CA GLY A 101 3.32 -22.23 -14.27
C GLY A 101 3.55 -21.93 -15.73
#